data_AF-A0A9P9PED1-F1
#
_entry.id   AF-A0A9P9PED1-F1
#
_cell.length_a   1.000
_cell.length_b   1.000
_cell.length_c   1.000
_cell.angle_alpha   90.00
_cell.angle_beta   90.00
_cell.angle_gamma   90.00
#
_symmetry.space_group_name_H-M   'P 1'
#
loop_
_entity.id
_entity.type
_entity.pdbx_description
1 polymer ?
#
loop_
_entity_poly.entity_id
_entity_poly.type
_entity_poly.pdbx_seq_one_letter_code
_entity_poly.pdbx_strand_id
1 'polypeptide(L)'
;MMEHFPLLRLPRELRDVVYQHYMRSKDGFVADFATNKLKNGDGSCIDLALRLTCRQIATETRGLALQTNTITFQNTFQKDAGLFHVMHASLFYRKYRLLWRIAPQLLTPETASSIKEKYPQFSPFIDDSMGGGSWLSDVFPRLAANIADTAGFGEAPSLFRDFVSDLLLELSQNPGFLPTVAALNERSATSRIQGDEHAMQLARTTVQTWKVYETADVQTMRKVARAGFLQRPRDRPGCITKSTYSATTCAVRFLEALSTTDRMDLRHLLLVENSHIRAATQGAAHARGLIPFCCENPQLSIVRRANLWHTILPDVSTKRMQLPEMLAPASRELRVAELSKGIGVWLAEYSVLSGLGMPEGAYSLVIDVDGEEPDKAAEVFDIVQRDAVRQEELDSRYERGMLSWFERRKALEYSFECLPDMLRQIARGNAGIRCSFEWASWRVEDGEQK
;
A
#
# COMPACT_ATOMS: atom_id res chain seq x y z
N MET A 1 -14.28 8.77 60.27
CA MET A 1 -13.83 7.66 59.42
C MET A 1 -14.22 7.99 58.00
N MET A 2 -13.27 8.19 57.08
CA MET A 2 -13.61 8.27 55.66
C MET A 2 -14.05 6.88 55.21
N GLU A 3 -15.30 6.74 54.76
CA GLU A 3 -15.77 5.50 54.17
C GLU A 3 -14.96 5.22 52.91
N HIS A 4 -13.99 4.31 53.00
CA HIS A 4 -13.27 3.83 51.82
C HIS A 4 -14.26 3.17 50.87
N PHE A 5 -14.29 3.67 49.62
CA PHE A 5 -15.10 3.19 48.51
C PHE A 5 -15.06 1.65 48.46
N PRO A 6 -16.20 0.92 48.50
CA PRO A 6 -16.23 -0.53 48.69
C PRO A 6 -15.35 -1.32 47.71
N LEU A 7 -15.25 -0.86 46.46
CA LEU A 7 -14.39 -1.46 45.44
C LEU A 7 -12.90 -1.42 45.83
N LEU A 8 -12.44 -0.35 46.49
CA LEU A 8 -11.04 -0.19 46.91
C LEU A 8 -10.66 -1.08 48.10
N ARG A 9 -11.64 -1.74 48.74
CA ARG A 9 -11.38 -2.74 49.79
C ARG A 9 -11.06 -4.13 49.22
N LEU A 10 -11.40 -4.39 47.97
CA LEU A 10 -11.06 -5.64 47.30
C LEU A 10 -9.54 -5.72 47.09
N PRO A 11 -8.92 -6.92 47.12
CA PRO A 11 -7.55 -7.13 46.64
C PRO A 11 -7.33 -6.62 45.21
N ARG A 12 -6.08 -6.26 44.88
CA ARG A 12 -5.73 -5.65 43.59
C ARG A 12 -6.16 -6.52 42.41
N GLU A 13 -5.97 -7.82 42.53
CA GLU A 13 -6.26 -8.82 41.51
C GLU A 13 -7.77 -8.85 41.17
N LEU A 14 -8.62 -8.78 42.20
CA LEU A 14 -10.08 -8.72 42.00
C LEU A 14 -10.50 -7.38 41.41
N ARG A 15 -9.85 -6.27 41.81
CA ARG A 15 -10.10 -4.97 41.18
C ARG A 15 -9.72 -4.99 39.69
N ASP A 16 -8.61 -5.60 39.32
CA ASP A 16 -8.18 -5.70 37.93
C ASP A 16 -9.16 -6.49 37.07
N VAL A 17 -9.73 -7.58 37.59
CA VAL A 17 -10.82 -8.31 36.92
C VAL A 17 -12.04 -7.41 36.72
N VAL A 18 -12.45 -6.66 37.75
CA VAL A 18 -13.57 -5.72 37.65
C VAL A 18 -13.28 -4.61 36.63
N TYR A 19 -12.09 -4.03 36.67
CA TYR A 19 -11.70 -2.97 35.74
C TYR A 19 -11.64 -3.46 34.30
N GLN A 20 -11.11 -4.65 34.05
CA GLN A 20 -11.10 -5.26 32.72
C GLN A 20 -12.52 -5.48 32.21
N HIS A 21 -13.42 -5.97 33.06
CA HIS A 21 -14.82 -6.15 32.68
C HIS A 21 -15.51 -4.81 32.38
N TYR A 22 -15.27 -3.78 33.20
CA TYR A 22 -15.87 -2.46 33.03
C TYR A 22 -15.37 -1.74 31.77
N MET A 23 -14.06 -1.82 31.50
CA MET A 23 -13.43 -1.11 30.38
C MET A 23 -13.62 -1.82 29.05
N ARG A 24 -14.06 -3.09 29.06
CA ARG A 24 -14.29 -3.87 27.85
C ARG A 24 -15.65 -3.51 27.23
N SER A 25 -15.60 -2.97 26.02
CA SER A 25 -16.75 -2.80 25.15
C SER A 25 -17.07 -4.12 24.44
N LYS A 26 -18.36 -4.43 24.30
CA LYS A 26 -18.84 -5.64 23.62
C LYS A 26 -18.31 -5.75 22.18
N ASP A 27 -18.35 -4.64 21.46
CA ASP A 27 -17.97 -4.55 20.04
C ASP A 27 -16.61 -3.85 19.86
N GLY A 28 -15.85 -3.69 20.95
CA GLY A 28 -14.61 -2.93 20.96
C GLY A 28 -14.82 -1.44 20.72
N PHE A 29 -13.80 -0.79 20.17
CA PHE A 29 -13.82 0.62 19.81
C PHE A 29 -13.76 0.83 18.30
N VAL A 30 -14.32 1.94 17.84
CA VAL A 30 -14.22 2.41 16.46
C VAL A 30 -13.62 3.80 16.44
N ALA A 31 -12.68 4.03 15.53
CA ALA A 31 -12.06 5.33 15.35
C ALA A 31 -12.92 6.24 14.47
N ASP A 32 -13.24 7.44 14.97
CA ASP A 32 -13.90 8.49 14.23
C ASP A 32 -12.86 9.35 13.52
N PHE A 33 -12.85 9.32 12.18
CA PHE A 33 -11.84 10.03 11.38
C PHE A 33 -11.92 11.56 11.52
N ALA A 34 -13.12 12.11 11.68
CA ALA A 34 -13.30 13.57 11.71
C ALA A 34 -12.71 14.16 12.99
N THR A 35 -12.95 13.50 14.12
CA THR A 35 -12.47 13.93 15.43
C THR A 35 -11.12 13.35 15.82
N ASN A 36 -10.67 12.29 15.12
CA ASN A 36 -9.51 11.47 15.47
C ASN A 36 -9.61 10.88 16.90
N LYS A 37 -10.83 10.52 17.32
CA LYS A 37 -11.14 9.98 18.65
C LYS A 37 -11.81 8.62 18.56
N LEU A 38 -11.79 7.88 19.67
CA LEU A 38 -12.45 6.59 19.79
C LEU A 38 -13.89 6.73 20.29
N LYS A 39 -14.77 5.86 19.80
CA LYS A 39 -16.13 5.61 20.26
C LYS A 39 -16.32 4.12 20.53
N ASN A 40 -17.37 3.74 21.24
CA ASN A 40 -17.77 2.33 21.30
C ASN A 40 -18.18 1.83 19.90
N GLY A 41 -18.17 0.52 19.69
CA GLY A 41 -18.54 -0.09 18.41
C GLY A 41 -19.98 0.21 17.96
N ASP A 42 -20.88 0.50 18.90
CA ASP A 42 -22.25 0.97 18.64
C ASP A 42 -22.36 2.48 18.32
N GLY A 43 -21.23 3.20 18.32
CA GLY A 43 -21.14 4.64 18.10
C GLY A 43 -21.35 5.50 19.35
N SER A 44 -21.66 4.91 20.51
CA SER A 44 -21.84 5.64 21.76
C SER A 44 -20.50 6.15 22.33
N CYS A 45 -20.58 7.10 23.27
CA CYS A 45 -19.40 7.59 23.98
C CYS A 45 -18.82 6.51 24.91
N ILE A 46 -17.50 6.42 24.97
CA ILE A 46 -16.81 5.53 25.92
C ILE A 46 -17.13 6.01 27.34
N ASP A 47 -17.62 5.10 28.18
CA ASP A 47 -17.92 5.40 29.57
C ASP A 47 -16.62 5.52 30.40
N LEU A 48 -16.37 6.74 30.89
CA LEU A 48 -15.21 7.07 31.72
C LEU A 48 -15.59 7.27 33.19
N ALA A 49 -16.85 7.05 33.58
CA ALA A 49 -17.36 7.38 34.92
C ALA A 49 -16.51 6.75 36.03
N LEU A 50 -16.24 5.45 35.95
CA LEU A 50 -15.42 4.75 36.93
C LEU A 50 -14.02 5.37 37.07
N ARG A 51 -13.37 5.70 35.95
CA ARG A 51 -12.03 6.32 35.94
C ARG A 51 -12.05 7.71 36.59
N LEU A 52 -13.15 8.44 36.48
CA LEU A 52 -13.31 9.79 37.02
C LEU A 52 -13.68 9.82 38.51
N THR A 53 -13.96 8.68 39.14
CA THR A 53 -14.36 8.63 40.55
C THR A 53 -13.24 9.02 41.52
N CYS A 54 -12.01 8.51 41.34
CA CYS A 54 -10.88 8.85 42.19
C CYS A 54 -9.51 8.62 41.51
N ARG A 55 -8.46 9.26 42.04
CA ARG A 55 -7.09 9.18 41.49
C ARG A 55 -6.52 7.77 41.50
N GLN A 56 -6.85 6.97 42.53
CA GLN A 56 -6.35 5.60 42.62
C GLN A 56 -6.89 4.78 41.45
N ILE A 57 -8.21 4.75 41.24
CA ILE A 57 -8.83 4.06 40.11
C ILE A 57 -8.28 4.61 38.78
N ALA A 58 -8.16 5.94 38.64
CA ALA A 58 -7.64 6.55 37.42
C ALA A 58 -6.21 6.09 37.05
N THR A 59 -5.35 5.89 38.06
CA THR A 59 -4.00 5.35 37.89
C THR A 59 -4.04 3.85 37.61
N GLU A 60 -4.84 3.12 38.38
CA GLU A 60 -5.00 1.68 38.32
C GLU A 60 -5.58 1.17 37.00
N THR A 61 -6.38 1.98 36.31
CA THR A 61 -7.01 1.66 35.01
C THR A 61 -6.36 2.37 33.82
N ARG A 62 -5.20 3.01 34.01
CA ARG A 62 -4.49 3.68 32.91
C ARG A 62 -4.13 2.65 31.83
N GLY A 63 -4.36 2.98 30.57
CA GLY A 63 -4.05 2.09 29.44
C GLY A 63 -5.01 0.92 29.25
N LEU A 64 -5.69 0.47 30.30
CA LEU A 64 -6.45 -0.77 30.30
C LEU A 64 -7.49 -0.86 29.17
N ALA A 65 -8.20 0.25 28.90
CA ALA A 65 -9.18 0.29 27.82
C ALA A 65 -8.56 0.02 26.43
N LEU A 66 -7.33 0.49 26.18
CA LEU A 66 -6.60 0.25 24.92
C LEU A 66 -6.02 -1.17 24.88
N GLN A 67 -5.70 -1.74 26.04
CA GLN A 67 -5.17 -3.09 26.15
C GLN A 67 -6.25 -4.17 25.95
N THR A 68 -7.48 -3.91 26.40
CA THR A 68 -8.57 -4.91 26.41
C THR A 68 -9.44 -4.88 25.17
N ASN A 69 -9.46 -3.78 24.42
CA ASN A 69 -10.39 -3.59 23.30
C ASN A 69 -9.67 -3.59 21.96
N THR A 70 -10.27 -4.27 20.99
CA THR A 70 -9.89 -4.10 19.58
C THR A 70 -10.36 -2.74 19.09
N ILE A 71 -9.47 -2.00 18.44
CA ILE A 71 -9.80 -0.73 17.79
C ILE A 71 -9.97 -0.95 16.29
N THR A 72 -11.15 -0.63 15.79
CA THR A 72 -11.52 -0.82 14.39
C THR A 72 -11.40 0.48 13.61
N PHE A 73 -10.76 0.41 12.45
CA PHE A 73 -10.64 1.49 11.48
C PHE A 73 -11.31 1.10 10.16
N GLN A 74 -11.92 2.07 9.49
CA GLN A 74 -12.63 1.88 8.23
C GLN A 74 -12.21 2.95 7.21
N ASN A 75 -12.46 2.69 5.93
CA ASN A 75 -12.26 3.66 4.87
C ASN A 75 -13.07 4.93 5.13
N THR A 76 -12.47 6.09 4.90
CA THR A 76 -13.17 7.38 5.05
C THR A 76 -13.13 8.17 3.75
N PHE A 77 -14.30 8.66 3.32
CA PHE A 77 -14.38 9.55 2.17
C PHE A 77 -13.96 10.98 2.54
N GLN A 78 -13.01 11.53 1.78
CA GLN A 78 -12.69 12.95 1.82
C GLN A 78 -12.42 13.49 0.42
N LYS A 79 -12.81 14.74 0.17
CA LYS A 79 -12.61 15.39 -1.13
C LYS A 79 -11.12 15.46 -1.53
N ASP A 80 -10.25 15.68 -0.54
CA ASP A 80 -8.81 15.86 -0.77
C ASP A 80 -8.10 14.54 -1.11
N ALA A 81 -8.67 13.39 -0.73
CA ALA A 81 -8.10 12.07 -1.04
C ALA A 81 -8.00 11.82 -2.55
N GLY A 82 -9.02 12.23 -3.32
CA GLY A 82 -9.02 12.12 -4.78
C GLY A 82 -7.97 13.03 -5.42
N LEU A 83 -7.83 14.27 -4.93
CA LEU A 83 -6.79 15.18 -5.40
C LEU A 83 -5.39 14.61 -5.12
N PHE A 84 -5.17 14.10 -3.91
CA PHE A 84 -3.91 13.50 -3.51
C PHE A 84 -3.54 12.29 -4.39
N HIS A 85 -4.49 11.39 -4.67
CA HIS A 85 -4.29 10.26 -5.58
C HIS A 85 -3.77 10.72 -6.96
N VAL A 86 -4.43 11.71 -7.56
CA VAL A 86 -4.03 12.24 -8.88
C VAL A 86 -2.64 12.89 -8.82
N MET A 87 -2.32 13.63 -7.76
CA MET A 87 -1.01 14.26 -7.61
C MET A 87 0.09 13.23 -7.41
N HIS A 88 -0.13 12.21 -6.58
CA HIS A 88 0.81 11.11 -6.37
C HIS A 88 1.14 10.38 -7.68
N ALA A 89 0.11 9.98 -8.44
CA ALA A 89 0.31 9.32 -9.73
C ALA A 89 1.07 10.21 -10.73
N SER A 90 0.75 11.51 -10.75
CA SER A 90 1.39 12.49 -11.63
C SER A 90 2.86 12.71 -11.27
N LEU A 91 3.19 12.84 -9.98
CA LEU A 91 4.57 12.99 -9.51
C LEU A 91 5.41 11.78 -9.90
N PHE A 92 4.94 10.56 -9.62
CA PHE A 92 5.66 9.35 -10.00
C PHE A 92 5.89 9.28 -11.52
N TYR A 93 4.86 9.53 -12.32
CA TYR A 93 4.98 9.53 -13.78
C TYR A 93 6.02 10.54 -14.27
N ARG A 94 6.09 11.72 -13.67
CA ARG A 94 7.11 12.73 -14.00
C ARG A 94 8.51 12.30 -13.60
N LYS A 95 8.69 11.82 -12.37
CA LYS A 95 9.97 11.30 -11.88
C LYS A 95 10.49 10.21 -12.80
N TYR A 96 9.67 9.20 -13.05
CA TYR A 96 9.98 8.09 -13.95
C TYR A 96 10.38 8.59 -15.35
N ARG A 97 9.58 9.46 -15.97
CA ARG A 97 9.87 9.96 -17.33
C ARG A 97 11.14 10.78 -17.39
N LEU A 98 11.42 11.56 -16.35
CA LEU A 98 12.65 12.34 -16.28
C LEU A 98 13.85 11.41 -16.13
N LEU A 99 13.78 10.51 -15.15
CA LEU A 99 14.82 9.55 -14.81
C LEU A 99 15.34 8.82 -16.05
N TRP A 100 14.47 8.20 -16.85
CA TRP A 100 14.93 7.40 -17.98
C TRP A 100 15.45 8.20 -19.18
N ARG A 101 15.23 9.52 -19.19
CA ARG A 101 15.84 10.39 -20.20
C ARG A 101 17.24 10.86 -19.80
N ILE A 102 17.51 10.93 -18.49
CA ILE A 102 18.78 11.45 -17.95
C ILE A 102 19.73 10.31 -17.53
N ALA A 103 19.20 9.16 -17.10
CA ALA A 103 20.00 8.08 -16.53
C ALA A 103 21.11 7.62 -17.49
N PRO A 104 20.88 7.39 -18.81
CA PRO A 104 21.96 7.00 -19.71
C PRO A 104 23.11 8.00 -19.84
N GLN A 105 22.91 9.26 -19.45
CA GLN A 105 23.93 10.32 -19.54
C GLN A 105 24.62 10.62 -18.20
N LEU A 106 23.95 10.35 -17.07
CA LEU A 106 24.40 10.79 -15.74
C LEU A 106 24.75 9.64 -14.80
N LEU A 107 24.35 8.42 -15.12
CA LEU A 107 24.60 7.25 -14.29
C LEU A 107 26.08 6.88 -14.33
N THR A 108 26.76 6.97 -13.19
CA THR A 108 28.15 6.55 -13.03
C THR A 108 28.23 5.13 -12.45
N PRO A 109 29.38 4.42 -12.59
CA PRO A 109 29.56 3.10 -11.99
C PRO A 109 29.37 3.07 -10.46
N GLU A 110 29.75 4.16 -9.78
CA GLU A 110 29.63 4.29 -8.32
C GLU A 110 28.16 4.40 -7.91
N THR A 111 27.40 5.31 -8.54
CA THR A 111 25.95 5.44 -8.30
C THR A 111 25.21 4.15 -8.67
N ALA A 112 25.58 3.53 -9.79
CA ALA A 112 25.01 2.25 -10.21
C ALA A 112 25.23 1.16 -9.16
N SER A 113 26.44 1.05 -8.60
CA SER A 113 26.76 0.05 -7.58
C SER A 113 25.97 0.28 -6.29
N SER A 114 25.92 1.52 -5.80
CA SER A 114 25.15 1.90 -4.61
C SER A 114 23.65 1.59 -4.76
N ILE A 115 23.06 1.95 -5.90
CA ILE A 115 21.64 1.70 -6.16
C ILE A 115 21.34 0.20 -6.32
N LYS A 116 22.24 -0.58 -6.94
CA LYS A 116 22.09 -2.04 -7.05
C LYS A 116 22.20 -2.74 -5.70
N GLU A 117 23.04 -2.25 -4.78
CA GLU A 117 23.12 -2.78 -3.42
C GLU A 117 21.78 -2.58 -2.68
N LYS A 118 21.17 -1.40 -2.83
CA LYS A 118 19.87 -1.09 -2.21
C LYS A 118 18.69 -1.78 -2.88
N TYR A 119 18.74 -1.95 -4.20
CA TYR A 119 17.65 -2.48 -5.02
C TYR A 119 18.13 -3.55 -6.01
N PRO A 120 18.63 -4.70 -5.53
CA PRO A 120 19.25 -5.72 -6.37
C PRO A 120 18.32 -6.26 -7.46
N GLN A 121 17.02 -6.39 -7.17
CA GLN A 121 15.98 -6.84 -8.08
C GLN A 121 15.78 -5.92 -9.30
N PHE A 122 16.23 -4.66 -9.23
CA PHE A 122 16.17 -3.71 -10.33
C PHE A 122 17.50 -3.49 -11.06
N SER A 123 18.53 -4.30 -10.75
CA SER A 123 19.83 -4.26 -11.43
C SER A 123 19.74 -4.28 -12.97
N PRO A 124 18.85 -5.10 -13.60
CA PRO A 124 18.73 -5.11 -15.06
C PRO A 124 18.35 -3.75 -15.67
N PHE A 125 17.63 -2.89 -14.96
CA PHE A 125 17.34 -1.53 -15.42
C PHE A 125 18.58 -0.62 -15.40
N ILE A 126 19.41 -0.79 -14.37
CA ILE A 126 20.67 -0.05 -14.24
C ILE A 126 21.63 -0.49 -15.36
N ASP A 127 21.71 -1.80 -15.63
CA ASP A 127 22.53 -2.35 -16.70
C ASP A 127 22.07 -1.91 -18.10
N ASP A 128 20.77 -1.96 -18.40
CA ASP A 128 20.23 -1.43 -19.67
C ASP A 128 20.51 0.07 -19.81
N SER A 129 20.37 0.84 -18.73
CA SER A 129 20.65 2.29 -18.75
C SER A 129 22.11 2.59 -19.06
N MET A 130 23.06 1.87 -18.45
CA MET A 130 24.48 2.00 -18.75
C MET A 130 24.84 1.52 -20.16
N GLY A 131 24.11 0.55 -20.70
CA GLY A 131 24.24 0.04 -22.06
C GLY A 131 23.61 0.93 -23.15
N GLY A 132 23.11 2.12 -22.81
CA GLY A 132 22.51 3.07 -23.76
C GLY A 132 20.99 3.14 -23.74
N GLY A 133 20.31 2.40 -22.86
CA GLY A 133 18.88 2.54 -22.55
C GLY A 133 17.93 2.08 -23.66
N SER A 134 18.31 1.03 -24.39
CA SER A 134 17.57 0.55 -25.56
C SER A 134 16.14 0.12 -25.20
N TRP A 135 15.96 -0.57 -24.08
CA TRP A 135 14.66 -1.15 -23.70
C TRP A 135 13.69 -0.08 -23.18
N LEU A 136 14.21 0.90 -22.45
CA LEU A 136 13.44 2.00 -21.86
C LEU A 136 12.79 2.93 -22.90
N SER A 137 13.35 3.00 -24.12
CA SER A 137 12.81 3.81 -25.22
C SER A 137 11.53 3.24 -25.85
N ASP A 138 11.32 1.92 -25.77
CA ASP A 138 10.30 1.19 -26.54
C ASP A 138 9.08 0.74 -25.70
N VAL A 139 9.26 0.60 -24.38
CA VAL A 139 8.33 -0.13 -23.50
C VAL A 139 7.20 0.72 -22.95
N PHE A 140 7.43 2.03 -22.80
CA PHE A 140 6.50 2.89 -22.06
C PHE A 140 5.16 3.18 -22.77
N PRO A 141 5.06 3.36 -24.11
CA PRO A 141 3.76 3.57 -24.75
C PRO A 141 2.79 2.39 -24.53
N ARG A 142 3.30 1.16 -24.32
CA ARG A 142 2.50 -0.05 -24.13
C ARG A 142 2.24 -0.37 -22.65
N LEU A 143 3.19 -0.13 -21.74
CA LEU A 143 2.99 -0.34 -20.29
C LEU A 143 2.28 0.83 -19.58
N ALA A 144 2.57 2.08 -19.94
CA ALA A 144 2.02 3.26 -19.28
C ALA A 144 0.52 3.46 -19.56
N ALA A 145 -0.03 2.80 -20.59
CA ALA A 145 -1.44 2.90 -20.93
C ALA A 145 -2.37 2.27 -19.88
N ASN A 146 -1.88 1.37 -19.00
CA ASN A 146 -2.74 0.60 -18.10
C ASN A 146 -2.38 0.62 -16.60
N ILE A 147 -1.27 1.23 -16.16
CA ILE A 147 -0.63 0.69 -14.93
C ILE A 147 0.14 1.68 -14.04
N ALA A 148 -0.31 2.92 -13.81
CA ALA A 148 0.41 3.79 -12.89
C ALA A 148 0.51 3.23 -11.45
N ASP A 149 -0.41 2.35 -11.04
CA ASP A 149 -0.49 1.83 -9.66
C ASP A 149 -0.03 0.39 -9.48
N THR A 150 0.15 -0.36 -10.56
CA THR A 150 0.64 -1.76 -10.52
C THR A 150 1.91 -1.96 -11.34
N ALA A 151 2.60 -0.86 -11.68
CA ALA A 151 3.90 -0.86 -12.33
C ALA A 151 4.99 -1.19 -11.30
N GLY A 152 5.16 -2.48 -11.02
CA GLY A 152 6.26 -2.99 -10.20
C GLY A 152 7.28 -3.83 -10.98
N PHE A 153 7.03 -4.10 -12.27
CA PHE A 153 7.85 -4.99 -13.09
C PHE A 153 8.11 -6.35 -12.41
N GLY A 154 7.06 -6.94 -11.85
CA GLY A 154 7.15 -8.17 -11.09
C GLY A 154 7.39 -7.99 -9.59
N GLU A 155 7.85 -6.82 -9.16
CA GLU A 155 8.07 -6.51 -7.74
C GLU A 155 6.88 -5.77 -7.14
N ALA A 156 6.92 -5.56 -5.82
CA ALA A 156 6.00 -4.66 -5.14
C ALA A 156 6.04 -3.26 -5.79
N PRO A 157 4.90 -2.72 -6.27
CA PRO A 157 4.93 -1.43 -6.97
C PRO A 157 5.45 -0.27 -6.11
N SER A 158 5.29 -0.33 -4.78
CA SER A 158 5.83 0.67 -3.87
C SER A 158 7.36 0.64 -3.85
N LEU A 159 7.97 -0.54 -3.92
CA LEU A 159 9.42 -0.71 -3.96
C LEU A 159 10.01 -0.17 -5.27
N PHE A 160 9.30 -0.35 -6.40
CA PHE A 160 9.70 0.26 -7.67
C PHE A 160 9.60 1.79 -7.65
N ARG A 161 8.61 2.36 -6.96
CA ARG A 161 8.49 3.82 -6.78
C ARG A 161 9.63 4.39 -5.94
N ASP A 162 10.04 3.68 -4.90
CA ASP A 162 11.17 4.06 -4.06
C ASP A 162 12.46 4.02 -4.88
N PHE A 163 12.69 2.94 -5.63
CA PHE A 163 13.81 2.83 -6.57
C PHE A 163 13.88 4.01 -7.55
N VAL A 164 12.77 4.35 -8.21
CA VAL A 164 12.71 5.49 -9.15
C VAL A 164 13.00 6.82 -8.44
N SER A 165 12.48 7.00 -7.22
CA SER A 165 12.66 8.23 -6.46
C SER A 165 14.09 8.39 -5.97
N ASP A 166 14.68 7.34 -5.43
CA ASP A 166 16.03 7.33 -4.89
C ASP A 166 17.07 7.48 -6.00
N LEU A 167 16.92 6.73 -7.11
CA LEU A 167 17.83 6.87 -8.24
C LEU A 167 17.78 8.28 -8.82
N LEU A 168 16.58 8.87 -8.97
CA LEU A 168 16.47 10.24 -9.44
C LEU A 168 17.08 11.24 -8.44
N LEU A 169 16.92 11.01 -7.14
CA LEU A 169 17.52 11.85 -6.10
C LEU A 169 19.05 11.79 -6.16
N GLU A 170 19.63 10.60 -6.26
CA GLU A 170 21.08 10.42 -6.42
C GLU A 170 21.60 11.10 -7.68
N LEU A 171 20.95 10.89 -8.84
CA LEU A 171 21.34 11.56 -10.08
C LEU A 171 21.20 13.08 -9.99
N SER A 172 20.29 13.61 -9.16
CA SER A 172 20.14 15.06 -8.97
C SER A 172 21.30 15.71 -8.22
N GLN A 173 22.16 14.92 -7.58
CA GLN A 173 23.38 15.39 -6.91
C GLN A 173 24.54 15.55 -7.90
N ASN A 174 24.44 14.97 -9.10
CA ASN A 174 25.46 15.10 -10.15
C ASN A 174 25.47 16.55 -10.69
N PRO A 175 26.64 17.23 -10.78
CA PRO A 175 26.74 18.58 -11.35
C PRO A 175 26.18 18.72 -12.78
N GLY A 176 26.18 17.63 -13.55
CA GLY A 176 25.61 17.56 -14.89
C GLY A 176 24.09 17.49 -14.94
N PHE A 177 23.41 17.29 -13.80
CA PHE A 177 21.95 17.11 -13.75
C PHE A 177 21.18 18.27 -14.40
N LEU A 178 21.37 19.50 -13.93
CA LEU A 178 20.66 20.67 -14.45
C LEU A 178 20.98 20.94 -15.94
N PRO A 179 22.26 20.95 -16.38
CA PRO A 179 22.59 21.04 -17.80
C PRO A 179 21.90 19.99 -18.67
N THR A 180 21.88 18.72 -18.24
CA THR A 180 21.22 17.64 -18.98
C THR A 180 19.70 17.85 -19.04
N VAL A 181 19.06 18.28 -17.95
CA VAL A 181 17.63 18.61 -17.93
C VAL A 181 17.31 19.77 -18.87
N ALA A 182 18.13 20.82 -18.89
CA ALA A 182 17.99 21.97 -19.79
C ALA A 182 18.08 21.54 -21.26
N ALA A 183 19.10 20.75 -21.63
CA ALA A 183 19.26 20.24 -22.98
C ALA A 183 18.09 19.33 -23.43
N LEU A 184 17.49 18.56 -22.50
CA LEU A 184 16.30 17.76 -22.79
C LEU A 184 15.06 18.62 -23.07
N ASN A 185 14.89 19.72 -22.34
CA ASN A 185 13.78 20.64 -22.54
C ASN A 185 13.85 21.33 -23.92
N GLU A 186 15.05 21.69 -24.38
CA GLU A 186 15.27 22.27 -25.72
C GLU A 186 14.92 21.30 -26.84
N ARG A 187 15.26 20.01 -26.68
CA ARG A 187 15.04 18.97 -27.70
C ARG A 187 13.61 18.47 -27.78
N SER A 188 12.78 18.70 -26.75
CA SER A 188 11.45 18.09 -26.66
C SER A 188 10.43 19.00 -25.96
N ALA A 189 9.50 19.57 -26.74
CA ALA A 189 8.36 20.35 -26.25
C ALA A 189 7.39 19.58 -25.30
N THR A 190 7.57 18.26 -25.15
CA THR A 190 6.73 17.36 -24.34
C THR A 190 7.24 17.10 -22.91
N SER A 191 8.47 17.49 -22.57
CA SER A 191 8.99 17.50 -21.20
C SER A 191 9.03 18.93 -20.71
N ARG A 192 7.99 19.38 -20.01
CA ARG A 192 7.93 20.75 -19.52
C ARG A 192 8.39 20.80 -18.06
N ILE A 193 9.66 20.50 -17.82
CA ILE A 193 10.31 20.83 -16.55
C ILE A 193 10.56 22.34 -16.59
N GLN A 194 9.89 23.09 -15.72
CA GLN A 194 9.94 24.56 -15.68
C GLN A 194 11.16 25.05 -14.89
N GLY A 195 12.33 25.03 -15.54
CA GLY A 195 13.58 25.52 -14.96
C GLY A 195 14.17 24.63 -13.86
N ASP A 196 15.30 25.08 -13.33
CA ASP A 196 16.16 24.30 -12.44
C ASP A 196 15.51 23.99 -11.08
N GLU A 197 14.84 24.98 -10.49
CA GLU A 197 14.18 24.83 -9.19
C GLU A 197 13.14 23.71 -9.23
N HIS A 198 12.34 23.65 -10.28
CA HIS A 198 11.32 22.63 -10.44
C HIS A 198 11.94 21.25 -10.71
N ALA A 199 13.04 21.17 -11.46
CA ALA A 199 13.77 19.91 -11.65
C ALA A 199 14.23 19.33 -10.30
N MET A 200 14.84 20.18 -9.46
CA MET A 200 15.31 19.80 -8.13
C MET A 200 14.16 19.47 -7.19
N GLN A 201 13.08 20.26 -7.18
CA GLN A 201 11.88 19.95 -6.39
C GLN A 201 11.28 18.61 -6.80
N LEU A 202 11.18 18.32 -8.10
CA LEU A 202 10.66 17.05 -8.57
C LEU A 202 11.51 15.87 -8.08
N ALA A 203 12.85 15.97 -8.14
CA ALA A 203 13.74 14.92 -7.65
C ALA A 203 13.58 14.70 -6.13
N ARG A 204 13.59 15.79 -5.36
CA ARG A 204 13.56 15.78 -3.88
C ARG A 204 12.20 15.48 -3.26
N THR A 205 11.10 15.67 -3.99
CA THR A 205 9.75 15.49 -3.44
C THR A 205 9.51 14.02 -3.13
N THR A 206 9.40 13.67 -1.85
CA THR A 206 9.01 12.32 -1.39
C THR A 206 7.58 12.34 -0.88
N VAL A 207 6.80 11.33 -1.26
CA VAL A 207 5.39 11.20 -0.87
C VAL A 207 5.19 9.83 -0.24
N GLN A 208 4.69 9.82 0.98
CA GLN A 208 4.27 8.60 1.67
C GLN A 208 2.83 8.30 1.29
N THR A 209 2.58 7.10 0.78
CA THR A 209 1.25 6.71 0.27
C THR A 209 0.21 6.61 1.39
N TRP A 210 0.62 6.21 2.58
CA TRP A 210 -0.25 6.04 3.74
C TRP A 210 -0.57 7.31 4.53
N LYS A 211 0.05 8.46 4.21
CA LYS A 211 -0.08 9.68 5.00
C LYS A 211 -1.30 10.52 4.58
N VAL A 212 -1.98 11.10 5.57
CA VAL A 212 -2.96 12.17 5.34
C VAL A 212 -2.22 13.50 5.30
N TYR A 213 -2.19 14.14 4.13
CA TYR A 213 -1.55 15.43 3.93
C TYR A 213 -2.51 16.58 4.19
N GLU A 214 -1.98 17.69 4.70
CA GLU A 214 -2.75 18.92 4.80
C GLU A 214 -3.01 19.50 3.41
N THR A 215 -4.06 20.31 3.27
CA THR A 215 -4.40 20.92 1.98
C THR A 215 -3.22 21.74 1.42
N ALA A 216 -2.44 22.41 2.26
CA ALA A 216 -1.26 23.17 1.84
C ALA A 216 -0.17 22.28 1.19
N ASP A 217 0.12 21.11 1.79
CA ASP A 217 1.06 20.15 1.23
C ASP A 217 0.58 19.63 -0.13
N VAL A 218 -0.71 19.31 -0.23
CA VAL A 218 -1.30 18.85 -1.49
C VAL A 218 -1.25 19.94 -2.57
N GLN A 219 -1.38 21.23 -2.21
CA GLN A 219 -1.18 22.33 -3.16
C GLN A 219 0.28 22.45 -3.60
N THR A 220 1.25 22.24 -2.71
CA THR A 220 2.67 22.20 -3.07
C THR A 220 2.95 21.04 -4.03
N MET A 221 2.46 19.83 -3.72
CA MET A 221 2.54 18.68 -4.63
C MET A 221 1.90 18.99 -5.98
N ARG A 222 0.77 19.70 -5.98
CA ARG A 222 0.08 20.11 -7.22
C ARG A 222 0.92 21.05 -8.07
N LYS A 223 1.64 22.01 -7.47
CA LYS A 223 2.54 22.91 -8.19
C LYS A 223 3.64 22.11 -8.90
N VAL A 224 4.32 21.21 -8.18
CA VAL A 224 5.37 20.34 -8.73
C VAL A 224 4.81 19.34 -9.76
N ALA A 225 3.65 18.75 -9.50
CA ALA A 225 3.04 17.76 -10.38
C ALA A 225 2.51 18.36 -11.69
N ARG A 226 1.99 19.59 -11.67
CA ARG A 226 1.29 20.20 -12.82
C ARG A 226 2.09 21.27 -13.56
N ALA A 227 3.20 21.75 -13.03
CA ALA A 227 4.04 22.73 -13.71
C ALA A 227 4.38 22.27 -15.14
N GLY A 228 3.89 23.03 -16.14
CA GLY A 228 4.09 22.79 -17.56
C GLY A 228 2.91 22.17 -18.34
N PHE A 229 1.95 21.47 -17.74
CA PHE A 229 0.86 20.85 -18.54
C PHE A 229 -0.34 21.77 -18.78
N LEU A 230 -0.90 21.75 -20.00
CA LEU A 230 -2.29 22.17 -20.23
C LEU A 230 -3.20 21.17 -19.48
N GLN A 231 -4.21 21.66 -18.77
CA GLN A 231 -5.19 20.83 -18.07
C GLN A 231 -5.64 19.68 -18.99
N ARG A 232 -5.43 18.43 -18.56
CA ARG A 232 -6.02 17.30 -19.29
C ARG A 232 -7.55 17.42 -19.17
N PRO A 233 -8.35 16.91 -20.13
CA PRO A 233 -9.80 16.92 -20.02
C PRO A 233 -10.35 16.28 -18.72
N ARG A 234 -9.57 15.37 -18.10
CA ARG A 234 -9.85 14.76 -16.78
C ARG A 234 -9.60 15.68 -15.58
N ASP A 235 -9.02 16.86 -15.78
CA ASP A 235 -8.82 17.88 -14.76
C ASP A 235 -10.02 18.87 -14.68
N ARG A 236 -11.10 18.62 -15.45
CA ARG A 236 -12.33 19.42 -15.36
C ARG A 236 -12.94 19.31 -13.96
N PRO A 237 -13.40 20.42 -13.36
CA PRO A 237 -14.21 20.37 -12.13
C PRO A 237 -15.43 19.49 -12.39
N GLY A 238 -15.46 18.29 -11.78
CA GLY A 238 -16.47 17.26 -12.04
C GLY A 238 -15.90 15.86 -12.30
N CYS A 239 -14.63 15.74 -12.68
CA CYS A 239 -13.94 14.46 -12.91
C CYS A 239 -12.95 14.11 -11.77
N ILE A 240 -13.26 14.54 -10.53
CA ILE A 240 -12.52 14.12 -9.34
C ILE A 240 -12.77 12.62 -9.20
N THR A 241 -11.73 11.81 -9.37
CA THR A 241 -11.80 10.39 -9.01
C THR A 241 -12.23 10.33 -7.56
N LYS A 242 -13.44 9.79 -7.30
CA LYS A 242 -13.87 9.53 -5.93
C LYS A 242 -12.82 8.58 -5.33
N SER A 243 -12.15 9.02 -4.28
CA SER A 243 -11.18 8.21 -3.54
C SER A 243 -11.44 8.35 -2.05
N THR A 244 -11.09 7.32 -1.30
CA THR A 244 -11.17 7.30 0.17
C THR A 244 -9.78 7.32 0.77
N TYR A 245 -9.64 7.75 2.01
CA TYR A 245 -8.51 7.30 2.82
C TYR A 245 -8.77 5.86 3.25
N SER A 246 -7.75 5.02 3.16
CA SER A 246 -7.83 3.62 3.58
C SER A 246 -8.00 3.51 5.10
N ALA A 247 -8.53 2.39 5.58
CA ALA A 247 -8.56 2.10 7.02
C ALA A 247 -7.15 2.18 7.63
N THR A 248 -6.15 1.73 6.89
CA THR A 248 -4.74 1.79 7.30
C THR A 248 -4.23 3.23 7.46
N THR A 249 -4.58 4.12 6.52
CA THR A 249 -4.25 5.55 6.58
C THR A 249 -4.90 6.22 7.79
N CYS A 250 -6.15 5.89 8.07
CA CYS A 250 -6.86 6.35 9.27
C CYS A 250 -6.14 5.90 10.54
N ALA A 251 -5.70 4.64 10.59
CA ALA A 251 -4.95 4.10 11.73
C ALA A 251 -3.60 4.78 11.93
N VAL A 252 -2.82 4.98 10.86
CA VAL A 252 -1.54 5.70 10.94
C VAL A 252 -1.74 7.11 11.51
N ARG A 253 -2.70 7.88 10.97
CA ARG A 253 -3.01 9.24 11.48
C ARG A 253 -3.41 9.22 12.96
N PHE A 254 -4.16 8.22 13.39
CA PHE A 254 -4.53 8.06 14.79
C PHE A 254 -3.30 7.77 15.67
N LEU A 255 -2.45 6.82 15.27
CA LEU A 255 -1.24 6.44 16.00
C LEU A 255 -0.22 7.58 16.10
N GLU A 256 -0.06 8.37 15.03
CA GLU A 256 0.79 9.58 15.01
C GLU A 256 0.33 10.62 16.04
N ALA A 257 -0.98 10.70 16.32
CA ALA A 257 -1.54 11.66 17.27
C ALA A 257 -1.48 11.20 18.74
N LEU A 258 -1.20 9.92 19.00
CA LEU A 258 -1.10 9.38 20.36
C LEU A 258 0.25 9.69 20.99
N SER A 259 0.29 9.71 22.33
CA SER A 259 1.56 9.69 23.07
C SER A 259 2.22 8.31 22.95
N THR A 260 3.54 8.23 23.11
CA THR A 260 4.25 6.95 23.17
C THR A 260 3.65 6.03 24.25
N THR A 261 3.31 6.57 25.42
CA THR A 261 2.69 5.78 26.51
C THR A 261 1.38 5.14 26.06
N ASP A 262 0.49 5.91 25.42
CA ASP A 262 -0.79 5.36 24.95
C ASP A 262 -0.59 4.35 23.83
N ARG A 263 0.40 4.55 22.95
CA ARG A 263 0.74 3.57 21.91
C ARG A 263 1.24 2.26 22.48
N MET A 264 2.01 2.29 23.57
CA MET A 264 2.47 1.10 24.29
C MET A 264 1.32 0.33 24.97
N ASP A 265 0.17 0.95 25.17
CA ASP A 265 -1.02 0.31 25.73
C ASP A 265 -1.92 -0.34 24.67
N LEU A 266 -1.68 -0.09 23.38
CA LEU A 266 -2.45 -0.73 22.31
C LEU A 266 -2.11 -2.22 22.18
N ARG A 267 -3.11 -3.06 21.93
CA ARG A 267 -2.91 -4.50 21.70
C ARG A 267 -3.47 -5.00 20.37
N HIS A 268 -4.66 -4.56 19.98
CA HIS A 268 -5.34 -5.11 18.81
C HIS A 268 -5.94 -4.01 17.93
N LEU A 269 -5.48 -3.94 16.68
CA LEU A 269 -6.10 -3.09 15.66
C LEU A 269 -6.72 -3.95 14.57
N LEU A 270 -7.95 -3.61 14.19
CA LEU A 270 -8.65 -4.19 13.06
C LEU A 270 -8.84 -3.13 11.97
N LEU A 271 -8.24 -3.35 10.81
CA LEU A 271 -8.33 -2.45 9.66
C LEU A 271 -9.28 -3.07 8.65
N VAL A 272 -10.48 -2.51 8.49
CA VAL A 272 -11.51 -3.01 7.58
C VAL A 272 -11.48 -2.17 6.30
N GLU A 273 -10.88 -2.74 5.26
CA GLU A 273 -10.85 -2.17 3.92
C GLU A 273 -12.01 -2.75 3.11
N ASN A 274 -13.19 -2.14 3.22
CA ASN A 274 -14.42 -2.57 2.54
C ASN A 274 -15.15 -1.36 1.94
N SER A 275 -14.62 -0.82 0.84
CA SER A 275 -15.22 0.35 0.18
C SER A 275 -15.20 0.21 -1.32
N HIS A 276 -16.37 0.31 -1.96
CA HIS A 276 -16.50 0.37 -3.42
C HIS A 276 -15.81 1.59 -4.05
N ILE A 277 -15.34 2.54 -3.23
CA ILE A 277 -14.56 3.68 -3.66
C ILE A 277 -13.10 3.42 -3.30
N ARG A 278 -12.28 3.33 -4.35
CA ARG A 278 -10.84 3.07 -4.26
C ARG A 278 -10.13 3.96 -3.23
N ALA A 279 -9.20 3.37 -2.46
CA ALA A 279 -8.31 4.11 -1.58
C ALA A 279 -7.36 5.03 -2.38
N ALA A 280 -7.12 6.24 -1.87
CA ALA A 280 -6.19 7.19 -2.46
C ALA A 280 -4.78 6.62 -2.51
N THR A 281 -4.06 6.98 -3.56
CA THR A 281 -2.73 6.42 -3.88
C THR A 281 -2.76 4.89 -4.03
N GLN A 282 -1.84 4.14 -3.42
CA GLN A 282 -1.67 2.71 -3.57
C GLN A 282 -2.05 1.98 -2.27
N GLY A 283 -3.33 1.62 -2.14
CA GLY A 283 -3.91 1.06 -0.92
C GLY A 283 -3.17 -0.16 -0.37
N ALA A 284 -2.74 -1.07 -1.25
CA ALA A 284 -1.98 -2.26 -0.86
C ALA A 284 -0.70 -1.92 -0.07
N ALA A 285 0.00 -0.84 -0.44
CA ALA A 285 1.28 -0.43 0.16
C ALA A 285 1.14 0.24 1.53
N HIS A 286 -0.08 0.59 1.97
CA HIS A 286 -0.25 1.42 3.17
C HIS A 286 0.20 0.75 4.47
N ALA A 287 0.28 -0.59 4.50
CA ALA A 287 0.75 -1.33 5.67
C ALA A 287 2.18 -0.97 6.07
N ARG A 288 2.99 -0.45 5.14
CA ARG A 288 4.34 0.08 5.42
C ARG A 288 4.33 1.21 6.46
N GLY A 289 3.26 2.01 6.51
CA GLY A 289 3.11 3.08 7.49
C GLY A 289 2.92 2.61 8.94
N LEU A 290 2.63 1.32 9.14
CA LEU A 290 2.43 0.72 10.46
C LEU A 290 3.74 0.23 11.08
N ILE A 291 4.79 0.02 10.27
CA ILE A 291 6.06 -0.58 10.70
C ILE A 291 6.65 0.12 11.94
N PRO A 292 6.77 1.47 11.99
CA PRO A 292 7.36 2.12 13.15
C PRO A 292 6.61 1.84 14.45
N PHE A 293 5.28 1.71 14.40
CA PHE A 293 4.45 1.47 15.57
C PHE A 293 4.50 0.02 16.05
N CYS A 294 4.60 -0.94 15.13
CA CYS A 294 4.84 -2.34 15.47
C CYS A 294 6.23 -2.55 16.08
N CYS A 295 7.25 -1.83 15.59
CA CYS A 295 8.59 -1.85 16.19
C CYS A 295 8.61 -1.20 17.58
N GLU A 296 7.87 -0.09 17.76
CA GLU A 296 7.76 0.59 19.06
C GLU A 296 7.04 -0.28 20.09
N ASN A 297 5.95 -0.96 19.70
CA ASN A 297 5.14 -1.80 20.57
C ASN A 297 5.10 -3.25 20.08
N PRO A 298 5.97 -4.14 20.59
CA PRO A 298 5.99 -5.56 20.22
C PRO A 298 4.73 -6.36 20.58
N GLN A 299 3.84 -5.80 21.43
CA GLN A 299 2.57 -6.42 21.80
C GLN A 299 1.41 -5.97 20.90
N LEU A 300 1.67 -5.07 19.95
CA LEU A 300 0.67 -4.62 18.98
C LEU A 300 0.47 -5.68 17.90
N SER A 301 -0.76 -6.17 17.77
CA SER A 301 -1.20 -7.04 16.70
C SER A 301 -2.20 -6.33 15.81
N ILE A 302 -1.97 -6.38 14.50
CA ILE A 302 -2.78 -5.71 13.48
C ILE A 302 -3.34 -6.76 12.51
N VAL A 303 -4.66 -6.74 12.34
CA VAL A 303 -5.35 -7.53 11.33
C VAL A 303 -5.91 -6.58 10.28
N ARG A 304 -5.46 -6.71 9.04
CA ARG A 304 -6.05 -5.97 7.91
C ARG A 304 -6.95 -6.89 7.11
N ARG A 305 -8.25 -6.60 7.09
CA ARG A 305 -9.24 -7.28 6.25
C ARG A 305 -9.44 -6.48 4.97
N ALA A 306 -9.03 -7.02 3.84
CA ALA A 306 -9.20 -6.40 2.54
C ALA A 306 -10.26 -7.15 1.75
N ASN A 307 -11.39 -6.49 1.50
CA ASN A 307 -12.48 -7.08 0.75
C ASN A 307 -12.07 -7.30 -0.72
N LEU A 308 -12.25 -8.51 -1.23
CA LEU A 308 -11.86 -8.91 -2.58
C LEU A 308 -12.58 -8.08 -3.64
N TRP A 309 -13.90 -7.97 -3.51
CA TRP A 309 -14.80 -7.35 -4.47
C TRP A 309 -14.76 -5.83 -4.44
N HIS A 310 -14.61 -5.26 -3.25
CA HIS A 310 -14.77 -3.82 -3.03
C HIS A 310 -13.42 -3.11 -2.96
N THR A 311 -12.37 -3.79 -2.52
CA THR A 311 -11.06 -3.16 -2.30
C THR A 311 -10.01 -3.70 -3.28
N ILE A 312 -9.82 -5.03 -3.36
CA ILE A 312 -8.68 -5.61 -4.09
C ILE A 312 -8.86 -5.49 -5.61
N LEU A 313 -9.94 -6.02 -6.17
CA LEU A 313 -10.18 -6.00 -7.61
C LEU A 313 -10.46 -4.58 -8.15
N PRO A 314 -11.15 -3.69 -7.41
CA PRO A 314 -11.32 -2.29 -7.81
C PRO A 314 -10.03 -1.50 -8.00
N ASP A 315 -8.98 -1.84 -7.26
CA ASP A 315 -7.71 -1.14 -7.31
C ASP A 315 -7.00 -1.29 -8.68
N VAL A 316 -7.24 -2.38 -9.40
CA VAL A 316 -6.50 -2.75 -10.62
C VAL A 316 -7.25 -2.53 -11.93
N SER A 317 -8.55 -2.30 -11.91
CA SER A 317 -9.38 -2.13 -13.11
C SER A 317 -10.00 -0.71 -13.20
N THR A 318 -9.23 0.29 -12.76
CA THR A 318 -9.66 1.69 -12.58
C THR A 318 -10.37 2.33 -13.77
N LYS A 319 -10.03 2.03 -15.02
CA LYS A 319 -10.76 2.59 -16.17
C LYS A 319 -12.17 2.01 -16.33
N ARG A 320 -12.37 0.75 -15.98
CA ARG A 320 -13.64 0.01 -16.19
C ARG A 320 -14.66 0.30 -15.11
N MET A 321 -14.22 0.43 -13.86
CA MET A 321 -15.11 0.69 -12.73
C MET A 321 -15.38 2.16 -12.47
N GLN A 322 -14.45 3.08 -12.77
CA GLN A 322 -14.67 4.50 -12.48
C GLN A 322 -15.47 5.23 -13.56
N LEU A 323 -15.41 4.76 -14.81
CA LEU A 323 -16.07 5.36 -15.97
C LEU A 323 -16.57 4.28 -16.95
N PRO A 324 -17.45 3.34 -16.53
CA PRO A 324 -17.95 2.26 -17.40
C PRO A 324 -18.66 2.79 -18.65
N GLU A 325 -19.30 3.96 -18.52
CA GLU A 325 -19.98 4.67 -19.61
C GLU A 325 -19.03 5.14 -20.71
N MET A 326 -17.76 5.37 -20.39
CA MET A 326 -16.72 5.77 -21.35
C MET A 326 -16.13 4.58 -22.12
N LEU A 327 -16.56 3.35 -21.82
CA LEU A 327 -16.08 2.14 -22.47
C LEU A 327 -17.17 1.49 -23.31
N ALA A 328 -16.76 0.94 -24.46
CA ALA A 328 -17.59 0.05 -25.25
C ALA A 328 -18.07 -1.13 -24.39
N PRO A 329 -19.30 -1.64 -24.57
CA PRO A 329 -19.87 -2.72 -23.75
C PRO A 329 -18.94 -3.93 -23.57
N ALA A 330 -18.31 -4.40 -24.65
CA ALA A 330 -17.36 -5.53 -24.64
C ALA A 330 -16.05 -5.26 -23.86
N SER A 331 -15.78 -4.01 -23.49
CA SER A 331 -14.60 -3.62 -22.70
C SER A 331 -14.92 -3.41 -21.21
N ARG A 332 -16.16 -3.68 -20.77
CA ARG A 332 -16.61 -3.49 -19.39
C ARG A 332 -16.32 -4.70 -18.49
N GLU A 333 -16.19 -5.90 -19.05
CA GLU A 333 -15.87 -7.12 -18.31
C GLU A 333 -14.41 -7.14 -17.83
N LEU A 334 -14.15 -7.65 -16.62
CA LEU A 334 -12.80 -7.86 -16.10
C LEU A 334 -12.08 -8.91 -16.94
N ARG A 335 -10.86 -8.62 -17.36
CA ARG A 335 -10.01 -9.63 -18.01
C ARG A 335 -9.43 -10.53 -16.94
N VAL A 336 -9.32 -11.82 -17.25
CA VAL A 336 -8.69 -12.82 -16.40
C VAL A 336 -7.33 -12.36 -15.85
N ALA A 337 -6.45 -11.82 -16.69
CA ALA A 337 -5.14 -11.31 -16.27
C ALA A 337 -5.21 -10.13 -15.27
N GLU A 338 -6.33 -9.40 -15.23
CA GLU A 338 -6.53 -8.31 -14.26
C GLU A 338 -6.84 -8.85 -12.86
N LEU A 339 -7.44 -10.04 -12.75
CA LEU A 339 -7.73 -10.70 -11.46
C LEU A 339 -6.43 -11.10 -10.75
N SER A 340 -5.57 -11.84 -11.46
CA SER A 340 -4.26 -12.27 -10.98
C SER A 340 -3.37 -11.09 -10.62
N LYS A 341 -3.49 -9.98 -11.35
CA LYS A 341 -2.77 -8.74 -11.04
C LYS A 341 -3.31 -8.04 -9.80
N GLY A 342 -4.63 -8.03 -9.60
CA GLY A 342 -5.29 -7.47 -8.41
C GLY A 342 -4.76 -8.08 -7.12
N ILE A 343 -4.88 -9.39 -7.04
CA ILE A 343 -4.39 -10.15 -5.89
C ILE A 343 -2.87 -10.05 -5.80
N GLY A 344 -2.16 -10.19 -6.92
CA GLY A 344 -0.70 -10.12 -6.96
C GLY A 344 -0.10 -8.84 -6.38
N VAL A 345 -0.72 -7.67 -6.58
CA VAL A 345 -0.26 -6.41 -5.97
C VAL A 345 -0.30 -6.47 -4.45
N TRP A 346 -1.39 -6.99 -3.87
CA TRP A 346 -1.53 -7.09 -2.43
C TRP A 346 -0.56 -8.11 -1.83
N LEU A 347 -0.35 -9.23 -2.52
CA LEU A 347 0.63 -10.23 -2.10
C LEU A 347 2.07 -9.71 -2.20
N ALA A 348 2.40 -8.97 -3.26
CA ALA A 348 3.71 -8.36 -3.43
C ALA A 348 4.00 -7.26 -2.40
N GLU A 349 3.02 -6.41 -2.10
CA GLU A 349 3.17 -5.40 -1.04
C GLU A 349 3.27 -6.04 0.35
N TYR A 350 2.61 -7.17 0.57
CA TYR A 350 2.75 -7.94 1.81
C TYR A 350 4.14 -8.58 1.94
N SER A 351 4.63 -9.22 0.89
CA SER A 351 5.87 -10.02 0.92
C SER A 351 7.10 -9.18 1.26
N VAL A 352 7.09 -7.88 0.94
CA VAL A 352 8.20 -6.98 1.26
C VAL A 352 8.17 -6.41 2.68
N LEU A 353 7.08 -6.55 3.44
CA LEU A 353 6.94 -5.90 4.75
C LEU A 353 8.00 -6.36 5.75
N SER A 354 8.32 -7.65 5.79
CA SER A 354 9.35 -8.18 6.70
C SER A 354 10.74 -7.62 6.37
N GLY A 355 11.11 -7.58 5.08
CA GLY A 355 12.35 -6.97 4.62
C GLY A 355 12.43 -5.46 4.87
N LEU A 356 11.29 -4.79 4.99
CA LEU A 356 11.17 -3.38 5.38
C LEU A 356 11.13 -3.15 6.90
N GLY A 357 11.23 -4.22 7.70
CA GLY A 357 11.33 -4.14 9.16
C GLY A 357 10.03 -4.38 9.92
N MET A 358 8.95 -4.84 9.28
CA MET A 358 7.74 -5.27 10.00
C MET A 358 8.08 -6.46 10.92
N PRO A 359 7.84 -6.36 12.25
CA PRO A 359 8.09 -7.46 13.16
C PRO A 359 7.23 -8.69 12.83
N GLU A 360 7.80 -9.87 13.01
CA GLU A 360 7.11 -11.14 12.78
C GLU A 360 5.84 -11.25 13.67
N GLY A 361 4.73 -11.67 13.08
CA GLY A 361 3.45 -11.83 13.79
C GLY A 361 2.71 -10.54 14.15
N ALA A 362 3.32 -9.36 13.99
CA ALA A 362 2.69 -8.09 14.31
C ALA A 362 1.57 -7.69 13.33
N TYR A 363 1.63 -8.17 12.09
CA TYR A 363 0.69 -7.84 11.03
C TYR A 363 0.21 -9.07 10.27
N SER A 364 -1.08 -9.12 9.98
CA SER A 364 -1.70 -10.15 9.15
C SER A 364 -2.67 -9.55 8.13
N LEU A 365 -2.77 -10.19 6.97
CA LEU A 365 -3.70 -9.81 5.91
C LEU A 365 -4.78 -10.88 5.76
N VAL A 366 -6.04 -10.47 5.76
CA VAL A 366 -7.18 -11.33 5.44
C VAL A 366 -7.77 -10.86 4.13
N ILE A 367 -7.78 -11.74 3.12
CA ILE A 367 -8.55 -11.54 1.90
C ILE A 367 -9.98 -11.92 2.23
N ASP A 368 -10.81 -10.89 2.39
CA ASP A 368 -12.16 -11.00 2.92
C ASP A 368 -13.19 -10.95 1.78
N VAL A 369 -14.32 -11.60 1.95
CA VAL A 369 -15.49 -11.42 1.08
C VAL A 369 -16.69 -10.90 1.84
N ASP A 370 -16.60 -10.79 3.18
CA ASP A 370 -17.70 -10.34 4.04
C ASP A 370 -18.98 -11.19 3.85
N GLY A 371 -18.79 -12.48 3.54
CA GLY A 371 -19.85 -13.44 3.20
C GLY A 371 -20.38 -13.34 1.76
N GLU A 372 -19.88 -12.42 0.93
CA GLU A 372 -20.36 -12.21 -0.43
C GLU A 372 -19.73 -13.17 -1.44
N GLU A 373 -20.55 -13.99 -2.08
CA GLU A 373 -20.15 -14.87 -3.20
C GLU A 373 -18.85 -15.67 -2.96
N PRO A 374 -18.74 -16.43 -1.84
CA PRO A 374 -17.52 -17.16 -1.48
C PRO A 374 -17.08 -18.15 -2.57
N ASP A 375 -18.03 -18.80 -3.26
CA ASP A 375 -17.72 -19.73 -4.35
C ASP A 375 -17.06 -19.02 -5.54
N LYS A 376 -17.50 -17.81 -5.89
CA LYS A 376 -16.85 -17.02 -6.96
C LYS A 376 -15.49 -16.51 -6.53
N ALA A 377 -15.30 -16.23 -5.24
CA ALA A 377 -13.98 -15.88 -4.72
C ALA A 377 -13.00 -17.06 -4.85
N ALA A 378 -13.47 -18.29 -4.63
CA ALA A 378 -12.70 -19.49 -4.90
C ALA A 378 -12.33 -19.64 -6.39
N GLU A 379 -13.28 -19.41 -7.31
CA GLU A 379 -13.01 -19.41 -8.76
C GLU A 379 -11.96 -18.37 -9.18
N VAL A 380 -11.98 -17.18 -8.56
CA VAL A 380 -10.94 -16.16 -8.77
C VAL A 380 -9.58 -16.72 -8.37
N PHE A 381 -9.49 -17.41 -7.24
CA PHE A 381 -8.24 -18.01 -6.78
C PHE A 381 -7.76 -19.17 -7.67
N ASP A 382 -8.67 -19.98 -8.22
CA ASP A 382 -8.31 -21.00 -9.22
C ASP A 382 -7.66 -20.37 -10.46
N ILE A 383 -8.17 -19.21 -10.91
CA ILE A 383 -7.56 -18.44 -12.00
C ILE A 383 -6.16 -17.97 -11.62
N VAL A 384 -5.98 -17.42 -10.41
CA VAL A 384 -4.68 -16.92 -9.95
C VAL A 384 -3.67 -18.07 -9.81
N GLN A 385 -4.09 -19.23 -9.31
CA GLN A 385 -3.23 -20.43 -9.27
C GLN A 385 -2.79 -20.86 -10.66
N ARG A 386 -3.73 -20.97 -11.60
CA ARG A 386 -3.41 -21.36 -12.99
C ARG A 386 -2.40 -20.41 -13.62
N ASP A 387 -2.54 -19.11 -13.38
CA ASP A 387 -1.62 -18.12 -13.91
C ASP A 387 -0.25 -18.21 -13.21
N ALA A 388 -0.20 -18.52 -11.92
CA ALA A 388 1.05 -18.77 -11.19
C ALA A 388 1.79 -20.02 -11.72
N VAL A 389 1.09 -21.11 -12.01
CA VAL A 389 1.68 -22.31 -12.65
C VAL A 389 2.27 -21.98 -14.03
N ARG A 390 1.59 -21.15 -14.82
CA ARG A 390 2.14 -20.69 -16.11
C ARG A 390 3.36 -19.80 -15.94
N GLN A 391 3.40 -18.99 -14.88
CA GLN A 391 4.57 -18.18 -14.56
C GLN A 391 5.78 -19.06 -14.21
N GLU A 392 5.61 -20.19 -13.52
CA GLU A 392 6.70 -21.13 -13.21
C GLU A 392 7.35 -21.73 -14.47
N GLU A 393 6.57 -21.94 -15.53
CA GLU A 393 7.10 -22.35 -16.83
C GLU A 393 7.99 -21.25 -17.45
N LEU A 394 7.56 -19.99 -17.34
CA LEU A 394 8.37 -18.84 -17.78
C LEU A 394 9.64 -18.71 -16.95
N ASP A 395 9.56 -18.93 -15.64
CA ASP A 395 10.70 -18.92 -14.73
C ASP A 395 11.70 -20.02 -15.11
N SER A 396 11.22 -21.23 -15.38
CA SER A 396 12.04 -22.35 -15.86
C SER A 396 12.72 -22.06 -17.22
N ARG A 397 12.08 -21.29 -18.10
CA ARG A 397 12.68 -20.86 -19.37
C ARG A 397 13.75 -19.77 -19.15
N TYR A 398 13.50 -18.85 -18.24
CA TYR A 398 14.45 -17.81 -17.85
C TYR A 398 15.71 -18.40 -17.20
N GLU A 399 15.55 -19.35 -16.27
CA GLU A 399 16.67 -20.05 -15.62
C GLU A 399 17.55 -20.82 -16.60
N ARG A 400 16.94 -21.36 -17.67
CA ARG A 400 17.65 -22.03 -18.78
C ARG A 400 18.29 -21.05 -19.77
N GLY A 401 18.21 -19.74 -19.53
CA GLY A 401 18.74 -18.70 -20.42
C GLY A 401 17.98 -18.56 -21.74
N MET A 402 16.76 -19.11 -21.85
CA MET A 402 15.94 -19.02 -23.07
C MET A 402 15.18 -17.70 -23.18
N LEU A 403 15.09 -16.95 -22.08
CA LEU A 403 14.46 -15.63 -22.01
C LEU A 403 15.40 -14.70 -21.26
N SER A 404 15.46 -13.44 -21.67
CA SER A 404 16.03 -12.37 -20.85
C SER A 404 15.08 -11.99 -19.70
N TRP A 405 15.61 -11.27 -18.71
CA TRP A 405 14.83 -10.75 -17.58
C TRP A 405 13.63 -9.91 -18.05
N PHE A 406 13.84 -9.13 -19.11
CA PHE A 406 12.83 -8.26 -19.70
C PHE A 406 11.78 -9.00 -20.52
N GLU A 407 12.19 -10.01 -21.30
CA GLU A 407 11.25 -10.85 -22.07
C GLU A 407 10.33 -11.65 -21.15
N ARG A 408 10.87 -12.21 -20.06
CA ARG A 408 10.08 -12.88 -19.02
C ARG A 408 8.96 -11.99 -18.50
N ARG A 409 9.30 -10.77 -18.09
CA ARG A 409 8.37 -9.79 -17.48
C ARG A 409 7.41 -9.14 -18.47
N LYS A 410 7.62 -9.32 -19.78
CA LYS A 410 6.72 -8.86 -20.85
C LYS A 410 5.63 -9.89 -21.18
N ALA A 411 5.85 -11.15 -20.83
CA ALA A 411 4.88 -12.21 -21.06
C ALA A 411 3.56 -11.92 -20.33
N LEU A 412 2.44 -12.29 -20.95
CA LEU A 412 1.11 -12.01 -20.41
C LEU A 412 0.84 -12.83 -19.15
N GLU A 413 1.46 -14.00 -19.07
CA GLU A 413 1.37 -14.98 -18.00
C GLU A 413 2.21 -14.58 -16.78
N TYR A 414 3.11 -13.60 -16.92
CA TYR A 414 3.93 -13.11 -15.82
C TYR A 414 3.20 -12.01 -15.04
N SER A 415 3.13 -12.15 -13.71
CA SER A 415 2.47 -11.21 -12.81
C SER A 415 3.44 -10.60 -11.80
N PHE A 416 3.86 -11.36 -10.78
CA PHE A 416 4.75 -10.92 -9.71
C PHE A 416 5.73 -12.03 -9.32
N GLU A 417 6.98 -11.67 -9.00
CA GLU A 417 8.05 -12.62 -8.64
C GLU A 417 7.61 -13.50 -7.47
N CYS A 418 6.98 -12.90 -6.44
CA CYS A 418 6.56 -13.62 -5.24
C CYS A 418 5.26 -14.42 -5.40
N LEU A 419 4.55 -14.32 -6.54
CA LEU A 419 3.17 -14.82 -6.64
C LEU A 419 3.08 -16.33 -6.41
N PRO A 420 3.85 -17.20 -7.10
CA PRO A 420 3.75 -18.64 -6.90
C PRO A 420 4.05 -19.05 -5.45
N ASP A 421 5.14 -18.54 -4.87
CA ASP A 421 5.56 -18.86 -3.51
C ASP A 421 4.52 -18.41 -2.47
N MET A 422 3.99 -17.20 -2.61
CA MET A 422 2.96 -16.67 -1.70
C MET A 422 1.68 -17.50 -1.73
N LEU A 423 1.23 -17.94 -2.90
CA LEU A 423 0.04 -18.80 -3.02
C LEU A 423 0.24 -20.15 -2.33
N ARG A 424 1.43 -20.76 -2.49
CA ARG A 424 1.75 -22.01 -1.78
C ARG A 424 1.79 -21.81 -0.26
N GLN A 425 2.33 -20.69 0.21
CA GLN A 425 2.34 -20.39 1.65
C GLN A 425 0.94 -20.15 2.21
N ILE A 426 0.06 -19.48 1.46
CA ILE A 426 -1.35 -19.30 1.83
C ILE A 426 -2.05 -20.66 1.90
N ALA A 427 -1.88 -21.51 0.89
CA ALA A 427 -2.48 -22.85 0.85
C ALA A 427 -2.03 -23.74 2.02
N ARG A 428 -0.79 -23.56 2.50
CA ARG A 428 -0.24 -24.27 3.68
C ARG A 428 -0.61 -23.63 5.03
N GLY A 429 -1.20 -22.44 5.04
CA GLY A 429 -1.52 -21.69 6.26
C GLY A 429 -0.33 -20.96 6.93
N ASN A 430 0.80 -20.80 6.23
CA ASN A 430 2.07 -20.34 6.81
C ASN A 430 2.40 -18.86 6.53
N ALA A 431 1.59 -18.13 5.76
CA ALA A 431 1.98 -16.82 5.22
C ALA A 431 1.66 -15.60 6.11
N GLY A 432 0.95 -15.76 7.23
CA GLY A 432 0.28 -14.63 7.90
C GLY A 432 -0.82 -13.96 7.05
N ILE A 433 -1.07 -14.50 5.86
CA ILE A 433 -2.20 -14.18 4.98
C ILE A 433 -3.23 -15.30 5.08
N ARG A 434 -4.51 -14.94 5.17
CA ARG A 434 -5.64 -15.88 5.22
C ARG A 434 -6.75 -15.44 4.28
N CYS A 435 -7.59 -16.38 3.86
CA CYS A 435 -8.85 -16.07 3.16
C CYS A 435 -10.02 -16.31 4.10
N SER A 436 -11.08 -15.52 3.96
CA SER A 436 -12.35 -15.71 4.70
C SER A 436 -13.25 -16.79 4.09
N PHE A 437 -12.86 -17.33 2.94
CA PHE A 437 -13.56 -18.35 2.17
C PHE A 437 -12.62 -19.54 1.90
N GLU A 438 -13.21 -20.70 1.64
CA GLU A 438 -12.49 -21.89 1.21
C GLU A 438 -12.22 -21.81 -0.29
N TRP A 439 -11.04 -22.28 -0.71
CA TRP A 439 -10.64 -22.36 -2.11
C TRP A 439 -9.83 -23.64 -2.30
N ALA A 440 -9.81 -24.20 -3.51
CA ALA A 440 -9.07 -25.40 -3.78
C ALA A 440 -7.58 -25.15 -3.47
N SER A 441 -7.02 -25.82 -2.47
CA SER A 441 -5.60 -25.70 -2.13
C SER A 441 -4.75 -26.06 -3.35
N TRP A 442 -3.60 -25.40 -3.50
CA TRP A 442 -2.64 -25.62 -4.59
C TRP A 442 -2.56 -27.12 -4.92
N ARG A 443 -2.97 -27.51 -6.13
CA ARG A 443 -2.84 -28.89 -6.58
C ARG A 443 -1.36 -29.19 -6.64
N VAL A 444 -0.84 -29.82 -5.59
CA VAL A 444 0.36 -30.61 -5.70
C VAL A 444 -0.06 -31.73 -6.65
N GLU A 445 0.31 -31.62 -7.92
CA GLU A 445 0.41 -32.85 -8.70
C GLU A 445 1.32 -33.75 -7.87
N ASP A 446 0.77 -34.86 -7.40
CA ASP A 446 1.51 -35.91 -6.72
C ASP A 446 2.63 -36.37 -7.65
N GLY A 447 3.78 -35.72 -7.53
CA GLY A 447 5.07 -36.22 -7.97
C GLY A 447 5.56 -37.34 -7.04
N GLU A 448 4.66 -38.23 -6.63
CA GLU A 448 5.05 -39.55 -6.15
C GLU A 448 5.26 -40.45 -7.37
N GLN A 449 6.54 -40.61 -7.70
CA GLN A 449 7.14 -41.78 -8.33
C GLN A 449 6.17 -42.84 -8.88
N LYS A 450 6.12 -42.95 -10.20
CA LYS A 450 6.11 -44.26 -10.88
C LYS A 450 7.12 -44.28 -12.03
#